data_AF-A0A965D818-F1
#
_entry.id   AF-A0A965D818-F1
#
_cell.length_a   1.000
_cell.length_b   1.000
_cell.length_c   1.000
_cell.angle_alpha   90.00
_cell.angle_beta   90.00
_cell.angle_gamma   90.00
#
_symmetry.space_group_name_H-M   'P 1'
#
loop_
_entity.id
_entity.type
_entity.pdbx_description
1 polymer ?
#
loop_
_entity_poly.entity_id
_entity_poly.type
_entity_poly.pdbx_seq_one_letter_code
_entity_poly.pdbx_strand_id
1 'polypeptide(L)'
;MRCPYLIIHGGHDVLGVEAVTTVYNYAVKHKVNATLRLTTEEETGAEHCQHDNPTLGQELMIDWLADIFKIDQTALSFYPG
;
A
#
# COMPACT_ATOMS: atom_id res chain seq x y z
N MET A 1 11.32 -11.84 5.24
CA MET A 1 10.62 -12.04 3.96
C MET A 1 11.58 -11.77 2.80
N ARG A 2 11.37 -12.40 1.63
CA ARG A 2 12.20 -12.21 0.41
C ARG A 2 11.39 -11.79 -0.83
N CYS A 3 10.09 -11.52 -0.67
CA CYS A 3 9.22 -11.04 -1.75
C CYS A 3 9.11 -9.51 -1.72
N PRO A 4 8.73 -8.88 -2.83
CA PRO A 4 8.24 -7.51 -2.81
C PRO A 4 7.06 -7.37 -1.84
N TYR A 5 6.99 -6.27 -1.10
CA TYR A 5 5.84 -5.98 -0.26
C TYR A 5 5.54 -4.47 -0.17
N LEU A 6 4.27 -4.17 0.05
CA LEU A 6 3.74 -2.83 0.23
C LEU A 6 3.35 -2.61 1.69
N ILE A 7 3.68 -1.44 2.22
CA ILE A 7 3.11 -0.89 3.44
C ILE A 7 2.27 0.32 3.05
N ILE A 8 0.95 0.22 3.19
CA ILE A 8 0.05 1.37 3.15
C ILE A 8 -0.34 1.71 4.59
N HIS A 9 -0.24 2.97 4.97
CA HIS A 9 -0.55 3.40 6.32
C HIS A 9 -1.09 4.82 6.34
N GLY A 10 -2.15 5.06 7.12
CA GLY A 10 -2.74 6.37 7.27
C GLY A 10 -1.89 7.29 8.17
N GLY A 11 -1.74 8.56 7.80
CA GLY A 11 -0.99 9.54 8.58
C GLY A 11 -1.56 9.80 9.98
N HIS A 12 -2.86 9.52 10.19
CA HIS A 12 -3.58 9.66 11.45
C HIS A 12 -3.93 8.30 12.09
N ASP A 13 -3.33 7.21 11.63
CA ASP A 13 -3.54 5.88 12.20
C ASP A 13 -3.10 5.85 13.67
N VAL A 14 -3.93 5.23 14.51
CA VAL A 14 -3.72 5.09 15.96
C VAL A 14 -2.44 4.33 16.33
N LEU A 15 -1.90 3.53 15.40
CA LEU A 15 -0.66 2.79 15.60
C LEU A 15 0.61 3.63 15.36
N GLY A 16 0.45 4.82 14.77
CA GLY A 16 1.52 5.77 14.51
C GLY A 16 2.48 5.37 13.37
N VAL A 17 3.05 6.39 12.72
CA VAL A 17 3.89 6.23 11.52
C VAL A 17 5.28 5.64 11.83
N GLU A 18 5.78 5.77 13.05
CA GLU A 18 7.15 5.38 13.40
C GLU A 18 7.42 3.87 13.21
N ALA A 19 6.44 3.03 13.53
CA ALA A 19 6.54 1.59 13.38
C ALA A 19 6.69 1.19 11.90
N VAL A 20 5.87 1.76 11.02
CA VAL A 20 5.91 1.45 9.58
C VAL A 20 7.19 1.97 8.92
N THR A 21 7.68 3.15 9.34
CA THR A 21 8.97 3.68 8.90
C THR A 21 10.13 2.78 9.32
N THR A 22 10.10 2.26 10.55
CA THR A 22 11.13 1.33 11.05
C THR A 22 11.19 0.05 10.23
N VAL A 23 10.03 -0.56 9.94
CA VAL A 23 9.94 -1.78 9.13
C VAL A 23 10.43 -1.54 7.70
N TYR A 24 10.01 -0.44 7.07
CA TYR A 24 10.45 -0.06 5.74
C TYR A 24 11.98 0.13 5.68
N ASN A 25 12.54 0.92 6.59
CA ASN A 25 13.98 1.19 6.65
C ASN A 25 14.79 -0.10 6.85
N TYR A 26 14.32 -1.01 7.70
CA TYR A 26 14.96 -2.30 7.90
C TYR A 26 14.99 -3.11 6.59
N ALA A 27 13.89 -3.19 5.85
CA ALA A 27 13.85 -3.94 4.59
C ALA A 27 14.75 -3.35 3.51
N VAL A 28 14.74 -2.02 3.32
CA VAL A 28 15.61 -1.35 2.36
C VAL A 28 17.08 -1.62 2.70
N LYS A 29 17.46 -1.51 3.98
CA LYS A 29 18.82 -1.85 4.47
C LYS A 29 19.22 -3.29 4.12
N HIS A 30 18.27 -4.21 4.12
CA HIS A 30 18.49 -5.62 3.80
C HIS A 30 18.18 -5.97 2.33
N LYS A 31 18.07 -4.96 1.45
CA LYS A 31 17.88 -5.11 0.00
C LYS A 31 16.60 -5.87 -0.37
N VAL A 32 15.56 -5.77 0.45
CA VAL A 32 14.22 -6.25 0.10
C VAL A 32 13.49 -5.16 -0.67
N ASN A 33 12.77 -5.54 -1.73
CA ASN A 33 11.92 -4.62 -2.47
C ASN A 33 10.69 -4.25 -1.64
N ALA A 34 10.78 -3.17 -0.87
CA ALA A 34 9.69 -2.68 -0.05
C ALA A 34 9.20 -1.35 -0.60
N THR A 35 7.89 -1.12 -0.56
CA THR A 35 7.26 0.17 -0.85
C THR A 35 6.57 0.67 0.40
N LEU A 36 6.77 1.94 0.77
CA LEU A 36 6.02 2.61 1.83
C LEU A 36 5.15 3.71 1.21
N ARG A 37 3.85 3.67 1.50
CA ARG A 37 2.85 4.65 1.07
C ARG A 37 2.11 5.17 2.30
N LEU A 38 2.37 6.42 2.65
CA LEU A 38 1.62 7.13 3.70
C LEU A 38 0.50 7.92 3.06
N THR A 39 -0.75 7.68 3.45
CA THR A 39 -1.93 8.41 2.98
C THR A 39 -2.27 9.56 3.92
N THR A 40 -2.70 10.69 3.36
CA THR A 40 -3.02 11.90 4.15
C THR A 40 -4.52 12.17 4.20
N GLU A 41 -4.91 13.12 5.06
CA GLU A 41 -6.28 13.54 5.27
C GLU A 41 -6.87 14.23 4.04
N GLU A 42 -6.05 14.92 3.24
CA GLU A 42 -6.48 15.52 1.97
C GLU A 42 -6.84 14.45 0.94
N GLU A 43 -6.20 13.28 1.03
CA GLU A 43 -6.53 12.11 0.23
C GLU A 43 -7.72 11.34 0.82
N THR A 44 -8.23 11.74 1.98
CA THR A 44 -9.32 11.09 2.73
C THR A 44 -9.02 9.65 3.14
N GLY A 45 -7.75 9.25 3.21
CA GLY A 45 -7.32 7.89 3.56
C GLY A 45 -6.41 7.81 4.78
N ALA A 46 -6.45 8.80 5.68
CA ALA A 46 -5.51 8.94 6.78
C ALA A 46 -5.83 8.07 7.99
N GLU A 47 -7.04 7.51 8.10
CA GLU A 47 -7.42 6.68 9.24
C GLU A 47 -6.82 5.27 9.19
N HIS A 48 -6.99 4.55 10.29
CA HIS A 48 -6.62 3.15 10.40
C HIS A 48 -7.24 2.33 9.28
N CYS A 49 -6.41 1.58 8.55
CA CYS A 49 -6.81 0.79 7.38
C CYS A 49 -7.55 1.59 6.30
N GLN A 50 -7.34 2.91 6.20
CA GLN A 50 -8.02 3.78 5.24
C GLN A 50 -9.55 3.71 5.40
N HIS A 51 -10.07 3.51 6.62
CA HIS A 51 -11.52 3.41 6.86
C HIS A 51 -12.31 4.65 6.42
N ASP A 52 -11.67 5.82 6.41
CA ASP A 52 -12.21 7.07 5.90
C ASP A 52 -12.37 7.09 4.36
N ASN A 53 -11.55 6.31 3.62
CA ASN A 53 -11.73 6.05 2.19
C ASN A 53 -11.20 4.66 1.80
N PRO A 54 -12.02 3.60 2.00
CA PRO A 54 -11.60 2.22 1.71
C PRO A 54 -11.32 1.99 0.23
N THR A 55 -12.00 2.73 -0.66
CA THR A 55 -11.81 2.65 -2.10
C THR A 55 -10.39 3.07 -2.49
N LEU A 56 -9.91 4.21 -1.98
CA LEU A 56 -8.52 4.65 -2.21
C LEU A 56 -7.52 3.60 -1.73
N GLY A 57 -7.73 3.05 -0.53
CA GLY A 57 -6.86 1.99 0.00
C GLY A 57 -6.81 0.77 -0.92
N GLN A 58 -7.96 0.35 -1.45
CA GLN A 58 -8.05 -0.76 -2.41
C GLN A 58 -7.36 -0.44 -3.72
N GLU A 59 -7.61 0.72 -4.32
CA GLU A 59 -7.01 1.17 -5.58
C GLU A 59 -5.47 1.19 -5.46
N LEU A 60 -4.93 1.80 -4.40
CA LEU A 60 -3.48 1.86 -4.16
C LEU A 60 -2.85 0.45 -4.03
N MET A 61 -3.53 -0.48 -3.36
CA MET A 61 -3.05 -1.86 -3.25
C MET A 61 -3.08 -2.60 -4.58
N ILE A 62 -4.18 -2.48 -5.32
CA ILE A 62 -4.41 -3.21 -6.56
C ILE A 62 -3.50 -2.69 -7.67
N ASP A 63 -3.33 -1.37 -7.79
CA ASP A 63 -2.41 -0.76 -8.74
C ASP A 63 -0.97 -1.19 -8.46
N TRP A 64 -0.55 -1.19 -7.19
CA TRP A 64 0.78 -1.69 -6.83
C TRP A 64 0.96 -3.17 -7.16
N LEU A 65 -0.04 -4.02 -6.91
CA LEU A 65 0.02 -5.43 -7.27
C LEU A 65 0.13 -5.60 -8.79
N ALA A 66 -0.64 -4.83 -9.56
CA ALA A 66 -0.58 -4.85 -11.02
C ALA A 66 0.81 -4.47 -11.53
N ASP A 67 1.43 -3.44 -10.96
CA ASP A 67 2.80 -3.03 -11.30
C ASP A 67 3.83 -4.12 -10.97
N ILE A 68 3.76 -4.70 -9.77
CA ILE A 68 4.69 -5.75 -9.32
C ILE A 68 4.58 -7.00 -10.18
N PHE A 69 3.36 -7.41 -10.54
CA PHE A 69 3.10 -8.57 -11.37
C PHE A 69 3.12 -8.28 -12.88
N LYS A 70 3.28 -7.01 -13.27
CA LYS A 70 3.29 -6.54 -14.67
C LYS A 70 2.00 -6.90 -15.40
N ILE A 71 0.87 -6.69 -14.73
CA ILE A 71 -0.47 -6.90 -15.28
C ILE A 71 -0.92 -5.64 -16.00
N ASP A 72 -1.24 -5.75 -17.29
CA ASP A 72 -1.95 -4.69 -18.01
C ASP A 72 -3.43 -4.73 -17.63
N GLN A 73 -3.82 -3.81 -16.75
CA GLN A 73 -5.20 -3.72 -16.24
C GLN A 73 -6.22 -3.40 -17.35
N THR A 74 -5.80 -2.76 -18.44
CA THR A 74 -6.70 -2.40 -19.56
C THR A 74 -7.06 -3.58 -20.44
N ALA A 75 -6.25 -4.65 -20.39
CA ALA A 75 -6.45 -5.88 -21.14
C ALA A 75 -7.24 -6.95 -20.34
N LEU A 76 -7.61 -6.67 -19.09
CA LEU A 76 -8.34 -7.62 -18.25
C LEU A 76 -9.77 -7.80 -18.77
N SER A 77 -10.15 -9.07 -19.00
CA SER A 77 -11.54 -9.41 -19.25
C SER A 77 -12.33 -9.42 -17.95
N PHE A 78 -13.56 -8.95 -17.99
CA PHE A 78 -14.49 -9.07 -16.87
C PHE A 78 -14.75 -10.56 -16.57
N TYR A 79 -14.45 -10.99 -15.34
CA TYR A 79 -14.81 -12.31 -14.84
C TYR A 79 -16.03 -12.18 -13.90
N PRO A 80 -17.22 -12.64 -14.32
CA PRO A 80 -18.45 -12.44 -13.54
C PRO A 80 -18.54 -13.26 -12.24
N GLY A 81 -17.60 -14.18 -11.98
CA GLY A 81 -17.71 -15.16 -10.89
C GLY A 81 -18.54 -16.36 -11.29
#